data_AF-A0A918WYB6-F1
#
_entry.id   AF-A0A918WYB6-F1
#
_cell.length_a   1.000
_cell.length_b   1.000
_cell.length_c   1.000
_cell.angle_alpha   90.00
_cell.angle_beta   90.00
_cell.angle_gamma   90.00
#
_symmetry.space_group_name_H-M   'P 1'
#
loop_
_entity.id
_entity.type
_entity.pdbx_description
1 polymer ?
#
loop_
_entity_poly.entity_id
_entity_poly.type
_entity_poly.pdbx_seq_one_letter_code
_entity_poly.pdbx_strand_id
1 'polypeptide(L)'
;MTVPLGGPPHCLFFLGGGAAPFPFARPFSARPFSARPLFRNRLGTRHRTPMSLIHTLARLEATRSGRAQPLATVRHRHLSERPMVVVPLTTAGEAGAPLGALVGTDRDSPRLLVVPQPRDRDLRFAFLAELAEAVLPYLDSYADDVEPAERNETDPETKKRVKVEVELCRDAPQIVVPSRAGIAYVRLLGRSMRFRRTAEQDPDTPYPAPPHIPLLGRWLTHYGERARVPGASLLLSATDLLARHWATGQSNLEDQHLGALLAWIDPPVGAESGAEAALRAESGRDAAGQLVCPPAGPATDPAFDNALLAPAIDAYDLARQRLAAAEDGETADERFGELTAAERRIRELLAAQMRPTWDAVWQALDVMRKLPEGVRAGERWTRDRWSYTSHRDRVRAGEPPQPRQDSAVGAAQKLASRETEQARLEAQEALDDPLVMATRRLAGEAFVSEVVDVEMAWSEGKRPSPRPLVTVTTDDLPQLGGGEKVHRSVDGKSQSAEFVERVGGGRLVLRVVNGMGRSKEPAPGSVPEVGDRICWTLFEHEPRGGAQLPDPEETPWTHGGPPDAAPDGVLLPERPDPVTPEDLL
;
A
#
# COMPACT_ATOMS: atom_id res chain seq x y z
N MET A 1 -33.21 47.71 39.16
CA MET A 1 -34.30 48.70 39.14
C MET A 1 -34.54 49.12 37.69
N THR A 2 -35.78 48.90 37.22
CA THR A 2 -36.51 49.61 36.14
C THR A 2 -36.00 49.64 34.68
N VAL A 3 -36.73 48.89 33.85
CA VAL A 3 -37.14 49.08 32.41
C VAL A 3 -37.89 50.45 32.30
N PRO A 4 -38.15 51.15 31.13
CA PRO A 4 -38.61 50.55 29.87
C PRO A 4 -38.55 51.29 28.48
N LEU A 5 -38.98 50.54 27.42
CA LEU A 5 -39.71 50.88 26.15
C LEU A 5 -39.04 51.74 25.05
N GLY A 6 -39.25 51.56 23.72
CA GLY A 6 -40.21 50.77 22.94
C GLY A 6 -39.91 50.81 21.41
N GLY A 7 -40.58 49.96 20.61
CA GLY A 7 -40.38 49.77 19.15
C GLY A 7 -41.37 50.53 18.22
N PRO A 8 -41.75 49.97 17.04
CA PRO A 8 -41.48 50.46 15.67
C PRO A 8 -42.73 50.98 14.90
N PRO A 9 -42.67 51.19 13.56
CA PRO A 9 -43.45 50.29 12.67
C PRO A 9 -42.96 50.06 11.21
N HIS A 10 -43.66 49.11 10.58
CA HIS A 10 -43.65 48.58 9.19
C HIS A 10 -44.14 49.56 8.09
N CYS A 11 -43.89 49.22 6.81
CA CYS A 11 -44.92 49.13 5.75
C CYS A 11 -44.45 48.47 4.43
N LEU A 12 -45.42 47.93 3.70
CA LEU A 12 -45.36 46.92 2.62
C LEU A 12 -46.03 47.42 1.30
N PHE A 13 -45.64 46.80 0.18
CA PHE A 13 -46.44 46.34 -1.00
C PHE A 13 -46.87 47.21 -2.21
N PHE A 14 -46.95 46.46 -3.35
CA PHE A 14 -47.68 46.55 -4.66
C PHE A 14 -46.95 47.09 -5.91
N LEU A 15 -47.24 46.71 -7.18
CA LEU A 15 -47.49 45.47 -7.99
C LEU A 15 -48.01 45.96 -9.38
N GLY A 16 -47.73 45.21 -10.46
CA GLY A 16 -48.46 45.25 -11.78
C GLY A 16 -47.65 45.77 -12.98
N GLY A 17 -47.71 45.26 -14.22
CA GLY A 17 -48.49 44.18 -14.88
C GLY A 17 -48.57 44.40 -16.42
N GLY A 18 -48.55 43.33 -17.25
CA GLY A 18 -49.02 43.25 -18.68
C GLY A 18 -47.96 43.17 -19.81
N ALA A 19 -48.13 42.56 -21.01
CA ALA A 19 -48.86 41.39 -21.55
C ALA A 19 -48.55 41.16 -23.08
N ALA A 20 -47.96 39.99 -23.47
CA ALA A 20 -48.19 39.11 -24.67
C ALA A 20 -47.90 39.61 -26.14
N PRO A 21 -47.87 38.76 -27.24
CA PRO A 21 -48.19 37.31 -27.43
C PRO A 21 -47.25 36.43 -28.34
N PHE A 22 -47.68 35.16 -28.58
CA PHE A 22 -47.15 33.93 -29.25
C PHE A 22 -46.79 33.97 -30.77
N PRO A 23 -46.14 32.90 -31.36
CA PRO A 23 -46.86 31.76 -31.98
C PRO A 23 -46.25 30.33 -31.78
N PHE A 24 -47.05 29.34 -32.21
CA PHE A 24 -47.04 27.87 -32.06
C PHE A 24 -45.96 27.06 -32.83
N ALA A 25 -45.60 25.87 -32.29
CA ALA A 25 -45.40 24.63 -33.08
C ALA A 25 -45.59 23.35 -32.21
N ARG A 26 -46.09 22.27 -32.83
CA ARG A 26 -46.75 21.06 -32.28
C ARG A 26 -45.81 19.94 -31.75
N PRO A 27 -46.34 18.94 -31.01
CA PRO A 27 -45.57 17.97 -30.22
C PRO A 27 -45.25 16.67 -30.98
N PHE A 28 -44.11 16.04 -30.66
CA PHE A 28 -43.80 14.66 -31.02
C PHE A 28 -44.05 13.73 -29.81
N SER A 29 -44.78 12.64 -30.06
CA SER A 29 -45.17 11.66 -29.05
C SER A 29 -43.99 10.77 -28.63
N ALA A 30 -43.68 10.72 -27.34
CA ALA A 30 -42.80 9.70 -26.76
C ALA A 30 -43.65 8.59 -26.11
N ARG A 31 -43.45 7.34 -26.54
CA ARG A 31 -43.97 6.14 -25.89
C ARG A 31 -43.25 5.94 -24.54
N PRO A 32 -43.94 5.51 -23.46
CA PRO A 32 -43.27 5.22 -22.20
C PRO A 32 -42.54 3.87 -22.31
N PHE A 33 -41.22 3.90 -22.22
CA PHE A 33 -40.42 2.70 -21.97
C PHE A 33 -40.59 2.30 -20.50
N SER A 34 -41.01 1.05 -20.30
CA SER A 34 -41.11 0.37 -19.01
C SER A 34 -39.75 0.36 -18.31
N ALA A 35 -39.63 1.09 -17.20
CA ALA A 35 -38.50 1.02 -16.30
C ALA A 35 -38.56 -0.29 -15.49
N ARG A 36 -37.63 -1.21 -15.75
CA ARG A 36 -37.28 -2.28 -14.80
C ARG A 36 -36.40 -1.66 -13.71
N PRO A 37 -36.60 -1.98 -12.41
CA PRO A 37 -35.80 -1.40 -11.35
C PRO A 37 -34.38 -1.94 -11.42
N LEU A 38 -33.43 -1.05 -11.71
CA LEU A 38 -32.01 -1.29 -11.61
C LEU A 38 -31.63 -1.54 -10.13
N PHE A 39 -30.75 -2.52 -9.97
CA PHE A 39 -30.03 -2.87 -8.75
C PHE A 39 -29.69 -1.63 -7.90
N ARG A 40 -30.14 -1.64 -6.64
CA ARG A 40 -29.66 -0.71 -5.61
C ARG A 40 -28.18 -1.03 -5.32
N ASN A 41 -27.27 -0.32 -5.99
CA ASN A 41 -25.88 -0.23 -5.57
C ASN A 41 -25.82 0.48 -4.21
N ARG A 42 -25.31 -0.22 -3.19
CA ARG A 42 -24.89 0.39 -1.93
C ARG A 42 -23.68 1.29 -2.23
N LEU A 43 -23.86 2.58 -2.00
CA LEU A 43 -22.79 3.57 -2.00
C LEU A 43 -21.72 3.17 -0.99
N GLY A 44 -20.46 3.17 -1.45
CA GLY A 44 -19.27 2.89 -0.66
C GLY A 44 -19.19 3.81 0.54
N THR A 45 -19.39 3.22 1.72
CA THR A 45 -18.94 3.81 2.98
C THR A 45 -17.46 3.53 3.09
N ARG A 46 -16.68 4.52 3.54
CA ARG A 46 -15.26 4.39 3.87
C ARG A 46 -15.06 3.11 4.71
N HIS A 47 -14.51 2.06 4.12
CA HIS A 47 -14.26 0.81 4.81
C HIS A 47 -13.10 1.00 5.80
N ARG A 48 -13.42 1.51 7.00
CA ARG A 48 -12.90 0.85 8.19
C ARG A 48 -13.52 -0.54 8.15
N THR A 49 -12.74 -1.57 7.84
CA THR A 49 -13.18 -2.94 8.09
C THR A 49 -13.60 -2.98 9.56
N PRO A 50 -14.88 -3.17 9.89
CA PRO A 50 -15.28 -3.27 11.29
C PRO A 50 -14.43 -4.39 11.92
N MET A 51 -13.87 -4.15 13.12
CA MET A 51 -13.08 -5.18 13.80
C MET A 51 -13.91 -6.44 13.91
N SER A 52 -13.38 -7.56 13.41
CA SER A 52 -14.06 -8.83 13.50
C SER A 52 -14.17 -9.28 14.95
N LEU A 53 -15.12 -10.18 15.24
CA LEU A 53 -15.27 -10.77 16.57
C LEU A 53 -13.98 -11.50 17.02
N ILE A 54 -13.33 -12.23 16.11
CA ILE A 54 -12.04 -12.91 16.41
C ILE A 54 -10.97 -11.89 16.75
N HIS A 55 -10.84 -10.82 15.97
CA HIS A 55 -9.83 -9.81 16.25
C HIS A 55 -10.10 -9.14 17.61
N THR A 56 -11.36 -8.83 17.92
CA THR A 56 -11.74 -8.28 19.22
C THR A 56 -11.41 -9.24 20.36
N LEU A 57 -11.72 -10.53 20.21
CA LEU A 57 -11.38 -11.57 21.18
C LEU A 57 -9.86 -11.69 21.36
N ALA A 58 -9.10 -11.74 20.27
CA ALA A 58 -7.64 -11.85 20.29
C ALA A 58 -7.00 -10.66 21.01
N ARG A 59 -7.52 -9.44 20.85
CA ARG A 59 -7.07 -8.26 21.60
C ARG A 59 -7.38 -8.37 23.10
N LEU A 60 -8.59 -8.83 23.46
CA LEU A 60 -8.95 -9.05 24.87
C LEU A 60 -8.09 -10.14 25.52
N GLU A 61 -7.82 -11.22 24.79
CA GLU A 61 -6.91 -12.29 25.21
C GLU A 61 -5.47 -11.79 25.33
N ALA A 62 -5.04 -10.90 24.42
CA ALA A 62 -3.72 -10.29 24.51
C ALA A 62 -3.59 -9.47 25.80
N THR A 63 -4.56 -8.60 26.08
CA THR A 63 -4.60 -7.84 27.34
C THR A 63 -4.62 -8.75 28.57
N ARG A 64 -5.41 -9.82 28.55
CA ARG A 64 -5.53 -10.76 29.68
C ARG A 64 -4.26 -11.57 29.93
N SER A 65 -3.61 -12.03 28.87
CA SER A 65 -2.40 -12.87 28.95
C SER A 65 -1.11 -12.06 29.03
N GLY A 66 -1.17 -10.75 28.76
CA GLY A 66 -0.01 -9.89 28.65
C GLY A 66 0.90 -10.22 27.46
N ARG A 67 0.40 -10.90 26.42
CA ARG A 67 1.16 -11.28 25.21
C ARG A 67 0.31 -11.15 23.96
N ALA A 68 0.92 -10.77 22.83
CA ALA A 68 0.20 -10.68 21.57
C ALA A 68 -0.39 -12.04 21.16
N GLN A 69 -1.58 -12.01 20.55
CA GLN A 69 -2.23 -13.20 20.04
C GLN A 69 -2.05 -13.30 18.52
N PRO A 70 -1.73 -14.47 17.96
CA PRO A 70 -1.62 -14.64 16.52
C PRO A 70 -2.99 -14.44 15.85
N LEU A 71 -3.00 -13.64 14.79
CA LEU A 71 -4.13 -13.46 13.87
C LEU A 71 -3.96 -14.27 12.58
N ALA A 72 -2.74 -14.74 12.32
CA ALA A 72 -2.37 -15.50 11.14
C ALA A 72 -1.39 -16.62 11.52
N THR A 73 -1.45 -17.72 10.79
CA THR A 73 -0.57 -18.90 10.94
C THR A 73 0.52 -18.98 9.86
N VAL A 74 0.36 -18.22 8.78
CA VAL A 74 1.30 -18.14 7.65
C VAL A 74 1.66 -16.68 7.38
N ARG A 75 2.82 -16.43 6.75
CA ARG A 75 3.18 -15.07 6.30
C ARG A 75 2.47 -14.71 5.00
N HIS A 76 1.66 -13.64 5.09
CA HIS A 76 0.92 -12.93 4.04
C HIS A 76 1.74 -12.37 2.87
N ARG A 77 3.02 -12.12 3.09
CA ARG A 77 3.87 -11.34 2.21
C ARG A 77 5.14 -12.09 1.91
N HIS A 78 5.61 -11.91 0.68
CA HIS A 78 6.93 -12.35 0.30
C HIS A 78 7.98 -11.55 1.08
N LEU A 79 8.98 -12.24 1.61
CA LEU A 79 10.13 -11.62 2.24
C LEU A 79 11.38 -12.08 1.51
N SER A 80 12.09 -11.12 0.92
CA SER A 80 13.36 -11.39 0.26
C SER A 80 14.38 -11.92 1.28
N GLU A 81 15.34 -12.71 0.79
CA GLU A 81 16.49 -13.14 1.57
C GLU A 81 17.40 -11.96 1.90
N ARG A 82 17.50 -10.98 1.00
CA ARG A 82 18.42 -9.84 1.08
C ARG A 82 17.70 -8.48 0.95
N PRO A 83 16.69 -8.18 1.81
CA PRO A 83 15.94 -6.94 1.70
C PRO A 83 16.84 -5.73 2.02
N MET A 84 16.62 -4.61 1.33
CA MET A 84 17.21 -3.33 1.70
C MET A 84 16.39 -2.69 2.82
N VAL A 85 16.98 -2.55 4.00
CA VAL A 85 16.38 -1.79 5.09
C VAL A 85 16.74 -0.32 4.95
N VAL A 86 15.76 0.56 5.12
CA VAL A 86 15.93 2.02 5.12
C VAL A 86 15.25 2.58 6.36
N VAL A 87 16.03 3.14 7.29
CA VAL A 87 15.55 3.84 8.49
C VAL A 87 15.81 5.33 8.30
N PRO A 88 14.83 6.10 7.79
CA PRO A 88 15.01 7.52 7.54
C PRO A 88 14.72 8.36 8.79
N LEU A 89 15.37 9.52 8.90
CA LEU A 89 15.02 10.61 9.80
C LEU A 89 14.84 11.92 9.03
N THR A 90 13.89 12.72 9.47
CA THR A 90 13.61 14.07 8.97
C THR A 90 13.76 15.10 10.05
N THR A 91 14.12 16.31 9.64
CA THR A 91 14.21 17.45 10.55
C THR A 91 12.83 17.83 11.08
N ALA A 92 12.74 18.09 12.39
CA ALA A 92 11.51 18.58 12.99
C ALA A 92 11.13 19.96 12.42
N GLY A 93 9.84 20.15 12.10
CA GLY A 93 9.29 21.43 11.66
C GLY A 93 9.52 21.79 10.18
N GLU A 94 10.36 21.06 9.44
CA GLU A 94 10.54 21.25 8.00
C GLU A 94 10.13 19.99 7.23
N ALA A 95 9.01 20.08 6.53
CA ALA A 95 8.43 18.93 5.85
C ALA A 95 9.36 18.41 4.75
N GLY A 96 9.98 17.25 4.96
CA GLY A 96 10.77 16.56 3.93
C GLY A 96 12.27 16.83 3.94
N ALA A 97 12.77 17.73 4.78
CA ALA A 97 14.21 17.96 4.91
C ALA A 97 14.90 16.73 5.54
N PRO A 98 15.79 16.04 4.82
CA PRO A 98 16.50 14.88 5.35
C PRO A 98 17.41 15.28 6.51
N LEU A 99 17.42 14.46 7.56
CA LEU A 99 18.35 14.59 8.68
C LEU A 99 19.40 13.47 8.65
N GLY A 100 18.97 12.25 8.33
CA GLY A 100 19.85 11.11 8.18
C GLY A 100 19.11 9.86 7.76
N ALA A 101 19.86 8.80 7.44
CA ALA A 101 19.30 7.48 7.21
C ALA A 101 20.33 6.38 7.54
N LEU A 102 19.86 5.26 8.08
CA LEU A 102 20.57 3.99 7.98
C LEU A 102 20.03 3.20 6.78
N VAL A 103 20.91 2.74 5.92
CA VAL A 103 20.58 2.02 4.68
C VAL A 103 21.49 0.80 4.51
N GLY A 104 20.92 -0.34 4.12
CA GLY A 104 21.73 -1.52 3.78
C GLY A 104 20.94 -2.82 3.77
N THR A 105 21.61 -3.90 3.34
CA THR A 105 21.06 -5.27 3.34
C THR A 105 21.72 -6.19 4.38
N ASP A 106 22.75 -5.72 5.08
CA ASP A 106 23.44 -6.44 6.15
C ASP A 106 23.07 -5.83 7.51
N ARG A 107 22.54 -6.66 8.41
CA ARG A 107 22.14 -6.28 9.78
C ARG A 107 23.27 -5.64 10.56
N ASP A 108 24.48 -6.15 10.44
CA ASP A 108 25.60 -5.76 11.30
C ASP A 108 26.40 -4.57 10.74
N SER A 109 26.19 -4.24 9.46
CA SER A 109 26.96 -3.23 8.73
C SER A 109 26.07 -2.21 7.98
N PRO A 110 25.19 -1.44 8.67
CA PRO A 110 24.42 -0.40 8.00
C PRO A 110 25.29 0.75 7.51
N ARG A 111 24.98 1.31 6.33
CA ARG A 111 25.56 2.59 5.87
C ARG A 111 24.81 3.74 6.52
N LEU A 112 25.55 4.60 7.23
CA LEU A 112 25.03 5.82 7.85
C LEU A 112 25.18 7.02 6.91
N LEU A 113 24.07 7.66 6.59
CA LEU A 113 23.97 8.91 5.85
C LEU A 113 23.48 10.02 6.79
N VAL A 114 24.10 11.19 6.77
CA VAL A 114 23.82 12.29 7.72
C VAL A 114 23.86 13.63 7.00
N VAL A 115 22.94 14.53 7.39
CA VAL A 115 22.97 15.94 7.00
C VAL A 115 23.33 16.77 8.24
N PRO A 116 24.60 17.21 8.39
CA PRO A 116 25.05 17.92 9.59
C PRO A 116 24.31 19.23 9.85
N GLN A 117 23.95 19.95 8.80
CA GLN A 117 23.13 21.15 8.88
C GLN A 117 21.94 21.00 7.91
N PRO A 118 20.76 20.57 8.40
CA PRO A 118 19.62 20.31 7.55
C PRO A 118 19.09 21.53 6.81
N ARG A 119 19.44 22.77 7.19
CA ARG A 119 19.07 23.99 6.44
C ARG A 119 19.97 24.27 5.24
N ASP A 120 21.12 23.61 5.16
CA ASP A 120 22.05 23.78 4.06
C ASP A 120 21.62 22.91 2.87
N ARG A 121 21.33 23.58 1.75
CA ARG A 121 20.87 22.93 0.52
C ARG A 121 21.93 21.97 -0.03
N ASP A 122 23.20 22.36 -0.06
CA ASP A 122 24.25 21.56 -0.70
C ASP A 122 24.45 20.24 0.08
N LEU A 123 24.37 20.31 1.41
CA LEU A 123 24.42 19.10 2.26
C LEU A 123 23.20 18.19 2.05
N ARG A 124 21.99 18.75 1.82
CA ARG A 124 20.82 17.94 1.44
C ARG A 124 21.05 17.22 0.12
N PHE A 125 21.57 17.92 -0.89
CA PHE A 125 21.85 17.33 -2.21
C PHE A 125 22.93 16.26 -2.13
N ALA A 126 23.98 16.46 -1.34
CA ALA A 126 25.00 15.46 -1.06
C ALA A 126 24.39 14.20 -0.43
N PHE A 127 23.51 14.36 0.57
CA PHE A 127 22.78 13.23 1.16
C PHE A 127 21.93 12.47 0.14
N LEU A 128 21.20 13.17 -0.74
CA LEU A 128 20.39 12.55 -1.78
C LEU A 128 21.24 11.78 -2.81
N ALA A 129 22.42 12.30 -3.14
CA ALA A 129 23.40 11.62 -3.98
C ALA A 129 23.91 10.34 -3.31
N GLU A 130 24.33 10.41 -2.05
CA GLU A 130 24.77 9.23 -1.29
C GLU A 130 23.66 8.18 -1.12
N LEU A 131 22.42 8.61 -0.93
CA LEU A 131 21.26 7.71 -0.90
C LEU A 131 21.06 7.01 -2.25
N ALA A 132 21.21 7.73 -3.36
CA ALA A 132 21.14 7.14 -4.69
C ALA A 132 22.28 6.13 -4.92
N GLU A 133 23.49 6.44 -4.50
CA GLU A 133 24.64 5.53 -4.55
C GLU A 133 24.45 4.27 -3.71
N ALA A 134 23.70 4.36 -2.60
CA ALA A 134 23.38 3.18 -1.78
C ALA A 134 22.26 2.33 -2.38
N VAL A 135 21.22 2.96 -2.93
CA VAL A 135 19.98 2.26 -3.33
C VAL A 135 20.01 1.80 -4.79
N LEU A 136 20.50 2.62 -5.73
CA LEU A 136 20.45 2.27 -7.15
C LEU A 136 21.25 1.02 -7.50
N PRO A 137 22.48 0.79 -7.00
CA PRO A 137 23.20 -0.45 -7.29
C PRO A 137 22.47 -1.70 -6.79
N TYR A 138 21.76 -1.60 -5.66
CA TYR A 138 20.90 -2.68 -5.19
C TYR A 138 19.72 -2.93 -6.14
N LEU A 139 19.04 -1.88 -6.60
CA LEU A 139 17.95 -2.03 -7.56
C LEU A 139 18.43 -2.62 -8.88
N ASP A 140 19.58 -2.18 -9.37
CA ASP A 140 20.17 -2.62 -10.65
C ASP A 140 20.70 -4.05 -10.58
N SER A 141 21.08 -4.54 -9.39
CA SER A 141 21.57 -5.93 -9.22
C SER A 141 20.54 -7.02 -9.59
N TYR A 142 19.26 -6.68 -9.72
CA TYR A 142 18.19 -7.58 -10.14
C TYR A 142 17.80 -7.41 -11.62
N ALA A 143 18.36 -6.41 -12.30
CA ALA A 143 17.84 -5.96 -13.58
C ALA A 143 18.21 -6.88 -14.75
N ASP A 144 19.33 -7.59 -14.66
CA ASP A 144 19.86 -8.44 -15.75
C ASP A 144 19.66 -9.95 -15.55
N ASP A 145 19.33 -10.40 -14.33
CA ASP A 145 18.95 -11.81 -14.11
C ASP A 145 17.48 -12.01 -14.51
N VAL A 146 17.28 -12.51 -15.73
CA VAL A 146 15.95 -12.67 -16.35
C VAL A 146 15.66 -14.11 -16.72
N GLU A 147 14.37 -14.44 -16.80
CA GLU A 147 13.84 -15.69 -17.34
C GLU A 147 12.80 -15.41 -18.44
N PRO A 148 12.67 -16.30 -19.45
CA PRO A 148 11.64 -16.16 -20.47
C PRO A 148 10.26 -16.36 -19.86
N ALA A 149 9.33 -15.47 -20.17
CA ALA A 149 7.95 -15.53 -19.72
C ALA A 149 6.97 -15.19 -20.85
N GLU A 150 5.77 -15.74 -20.80
CA GLU A 150 4.71 -15.42 -21.76
C GLU A 150 3.84 -14.29 -21.24
N ARG A 151 3.65 -13.25 -22.07
CA ARG A 151 2.68 -12.19 -21.83
C ARG A 151 1.66 -12.16 -22.95
N ASN A 152 0.39 -12.02 -22.59
CA ASN A 152 -0.66 -11.78 -23.56
C ASN A 152 -0.67 -10.30 -23.94
N GLU A 153 -0.41 -10.00 -25.20
CA GLU A 153 -0.47 -8.66 -25.78
C GLU A 153 -1.59 -8.59 -26.82
N THR A 154 -2.23 -7.43 -26.95
CA THR A 154 -3.23 -7.22 -27.99
C THR A 154 -2.51 -6.76 -29.24
N ASP A 155 -2.57 -7.58 -30.29
CA ASP A 155 -2.01 -7.25 -31.60
C ASP A 155 -2.70 -5.98 -32.13
N PRO A 156 -1.95 -4.92 -32.44
CA PRO A 156 -2.50 -3.63 -32.87
C PRO A 156 -3.24 -3.72 -34.21
N GLU A 157 -2.89 -4.65 -35.10
CA GLU A 157 -3.56 -4.83 -36.40
C GLU A 157 -4.81 -5.70 -36.28
N THR A 158 -4.71 -6.82 -35.57
CA THR A 158 -5.80 -7.81 -35.53
C THR A 158 -6.76 -7.63 -34.34
N LYS A 159 -6.40 -6.77 -33.37
CA LYS A 159 -7.08 -6.60 -32.06
C LYS A 159 -7.25 -7.91 -31.29
N LYS A 160 -6.54 -8.98 -31.67
CA LYS A 160 -6.57 -10.29 -31.01
C LYS A 160 -5.47 -10.37 -29.97
N ARG A 161 -5.69 -11.17 -28.93
CA ARG A 161 -4.67 -11.46 -27.92
C ARG A 161 -3.70 -12.50 -28.47
N VAL A 162 -2.44 -12.12 -28.59
CA VAL A 162 -1.32 -12.99 -28.98
C VAL A 162 -0.40 -13.17 -27.79
N LYS A 163 0.22 -14.35 -27.66
CA LYS A 163 1.24 -14.62 -26.65
C LYS A 163 2.59 -14.18 -27.20
N VAL A 164 3.23 -13.26 -26.50
CA VAL A 164 4.57 -12.77 -26.81
C VAL A 164 5.52 -13.25 -25.73
N GLU A 165 6.68 -13.73 -26.13
CA GLU A 165 7.77 -14.06 -25.22
C GLU A 165 8.45 -12.75 -24.79
N VAL A 166 8.54 -12.53 -23.49
CA VAL A 166 9.15 -11.35 -22.88
C VAL A 166 10.08 -11.78 -21.76
N GLU A 167 11.05 -10.93 -21.44
CA GLU A 167 11.95 -11.16 -20.32
C GLU A 167 11.30 -10.73 -19.01
N LEU A 168 11.26 -11.63 -18.03
CA LEU A 168 10.83 -11.34 -16.66
C LEU A 168 12.05 -11.41 -15.73
N CYS A 169 12.28 -10.39 -14.91
CA CYS A 169 13.34 -10.48 -13.89
C CYS A 169 13.07 -11.68 -12.98
N ARG A 170 14.09 -12.50 -12.75
CA ARG A 170 13.99 -13.72 -11.91
C ARG A 170 13.52 -13.40 -10.50
N ASP A 171 13.92 -12.25 -9.98
CA ASP A 171 13.48 -11.72 -8.69
C ASP A 171 13.31 -10.20 -8.77
N ALA A 172 12.88 -9.57 -7.67
CA ALA A 172 12.75 -8.11 -7.58
C ALA A 172 13.33 -7.55 -6.26
N PRO A 173 13.91 -6.34 -6.27
CA PRO A 173 14.48 -5.75 -5.07
C PRO A 173 13.37 -5.38 -4.07
N GLN A 174 13.47 -5.84 -2.84
CA GLN A 174 12.55 -5.46 -1.76
C GLN A 174 13.16 -4.37 -0.87
N ILE A 175 12.37 -3.36 -0.52
CA ILE A 175 12.73 -2.31 0.44
C ILE A 175 11.81 -2.44 1.67
N VAL A 176 12.41 -2.39 2.87
CA VAL A 176 11.69 -2.43 4.14
C VAL A 176 12.00 -1.17 4.93
N VAL A 177 10.94 -0.51 5.41
CA VAL A 177 11.02 0.66 6.31
C VAL A 177 10.39 0.32 7.66
N PRO A 178 10.68 1.08 8.74
CA PRO A 178 10.17 0.72 10.06
C PRO A 178 8.65 0.82 10.17
N SER A 179 8.07 1.89 9.63
CA SER A 179 6.66 2.24 9.85
C SER A 179 5.99 2.77 8.59
N ARG A 180 4.67 2.97 8.62
CA ARG A 180 3.91 3.64 7.55
C ARG A 180 4.45 5.03 7.23
N ALA A 181 4.97 5.74 8.24
CA ALA A 181 5.55 7.05 8.05
C ALA A 181 6.84 6.98 7.21
N GLY A 182 7.61 5.90 7.31
CA GLY A 182 8.72 5.60 6.40
C GLY A 182 8.27 5.44 4.94
N ILE A 183 7.13 4.75 4.69
CA ILE A 183 6.56 4.63 3.34
C ILE A 183 6.16 6.02 2.82
N ALA A 184 5.52 6.83 3.66
CA ALA A 184 5.15 8.20 3.30
C ALA A 184 6.37 9.06 2.96
N TYR A 185 7.48 8.87 3.68
CA TYR A 185 8.74 9.57 3.42
C TYR A 185 9.40 9.13 2.11
N VAL A 186 9.48 7.82 1.83
CA VAL A 186 9.96 7.31 0.52
C VAL A 186 9.16 7.90 -0.64
N ARG A 187 7.83 8.00 -0.47
CA ARG A 187 6.94 8.63 -1.46
C ARG A 187 7.20 10.12 -1.62
N LEU A 188 7.55 10.82 -0.54
CA LEU A 188 7.90 12.23 -0.58
C LEU A 188 9.22 12.44 -1.34
N LEU A 189 10.25 11.66 -1.02
CA LEU A 189 11.54 11.68 -1.73
C LEU A 189 11.36 11.44 -3.23
N GLY A 190 10.62 10.39 -3.60
CA GLY A 190 10.29 10.10 -5.00
C GLY A 190 9.66 11.29 -5.75
N ARG A 191 8.72 12.00 -5.10
CA ARG A 191 8.12 13.22 -5.67
C ARG A 191 9.12 14.37 -5.81
N SER A 192 9.91 14.61 -4.78
CA SER A 192 10.85 15.75 -4.72
C SER A 192 12.05 15.62 -5.67
N MET A 193 12.40 14.40 -6.07
CA MET A 193 13.62 14.11 -6.84
C MET A 193 13.36 13.87 -8.32
N ARG A 194 12.23 13.24 -8.70
CA ARG A 194 12.06 12.66 -10.06
C ARG A 194 12.09 13.66 -11.22
N PHE A 195 11.85 14.95 -10.96
CA PHE A 195 11.83 16.02 -11.97
C PHE A 195 13.01 16.99 -11.83
N ARG A 196 14.00 16.69 -10.97
CA ARG A 196 15.19 17.54 -10.86
C ARG A 196 15.95 17.52 -12.18
N ARG A 197 16.29 18.72 -12.67
CA ARG A 197 17.02 18.90 -13.93
C ARG A 197 18.50 18.59 -13.73
N THR A 198 19.06 17.86 -14.67
CA THR A 198 20.49 17.60 -14.75
C THR A 198 21.18 18.66 -15.60
N ALA A 199 22.51 18.79 -15.46
CA ALA A 199 23.30 19.71 -16.28
C ALA A 199 23.19 19.41 -17.78
N GLU A 200 22.99 18.14 -18.15
CA GLU A 200 22.82 17.72 -19.55
C GLU A 200 21.47 18.18 -20.14
N GLN A 201 20.42 18.21 -19.31
CA GLN A 201 19.07 18.58 -19.73
C GLN A 201 18.85 20.10 -19.77
N ASP A 202 19.51 20.83 -18.87
CA ASP A 202 19.38 22.28 -18.74
C ASP A 202 20.71 22.87 -18.24
N PRO A 203 21.66 23.16 -19.16
CA PRO A 203 22.98 23.69 -18.79
C PRO A 203 22.93 25.03 -18.06
N ASP A 204 21.87 25.82 -18.25
CA ASP A 204 21.68 27.13 -17.64
C ASP A 204 21.04 27.05 -16.26
N THR A 205 20.68 25.84 -15.78
CA THR A 205 20.07 25.68 -14.47
C THR A 205 21.07 26.05 -13.37
N PRO A 206 20.73 26.92 -12.40
CA PRO A 206 21.71 27.39 -11.42
C PRO A 206 22.26 26.30 -10.47
N TYR A 207 21.54 25.17 -10.35
CA TYR A 207 21.89 24.07 -9.44
C TYR A 207 21.48 22.72 -10.06
N PRO A 208 22.26 22.20 -11.02
CA PRO A 208 21.93 20.93 -11.68
C PRO A 208 22.09 19.76 -10.70
N ALA A 209 21.12 18.85 -10.69
CA ALA A 209 21.24 17.62 -9.93
C ALA A 209 22.10 16.59 -10.68
N PRO A 210 22.95 15.81 -9.97
CA PRO A 210 23.58 14.62 -10.54
C PRO A 210 22.52 13.66 -11.15
N PRO A 211 22.78 13.01 -12.30
CA PRO A 211 21.78 12.19 -13.01
C PRO A 211 21.16 11.04 -12.21
N HIS A 212 21.89 10.50 -11.24
CA HIS A 212 21.39 9.43 -10.38
C HIS A 212 20.31 9.89 -9.38
N ILE A 213 20.24 11.19 -9.04
CA ILE A 213 19.20 11.72 -8.14
C ILE A 213 17.80 11.61 -8.76
N PRO A 214 17.51 12.19 -9.95
CA PRO A 214 16.19 12.04 -10.57
C PRO A 214 15.88 10.59 -10.93
N LEU A 215 16.89 9.78 -11.27
CA LEU A 215 16.73 8.34 -11.48
C LEU A 215 16.22 7.63 -10.21
N LEU A 216 16.84 7.88 -9.05
CA LEU A 216 16.34 7.35 -7.78
C LEU A 216 14.91 7.86 -7.50
N GLY A 217 14.63 9.13 -7.80
CA GLY A 217 13.29 9.71 -7.67
C GLY A 217 12.21 8.94 -8.45
N ARG A 218 12.53 8.51 -9.68
CA ARG A 218 11.63 7.68 -10.51
C ARG A 218 11.37 6.31 -9.88
N TRP A 219 12.41 5.66 -9.36
CA TRP A 219 12.30 4.38 -8.66
C TRP A 219 11.49 4.48 -7.38
N LEU A 220 11.80 5.44 -6.50
CA LEU A 220 11.05 5.63 -5.26
C LEU A 220 9.58 6.02 -5.51
N THR A 221 9.30 6.72 -6.61
CA THR A 221 7.91 6.98 -7.05
C THR A 221 7.21 5.67 -7.42
N HIS A 222 7.87 4.76 -8.15
CA HIS A 222 7.31 3.44 -8.47
C HIS A 222 7.05 2.60 -7.21
N TYR A 223 8.04 2.44 -6.34
CA TYR A 223 7.90 1.69 -5.07
C TYR A 223 6.80 2.30 -4.20
N GLY A 224 6.74 3.63 -4.15
CA GLY A 224 5.72 4.38 -3.44
C GLY A 224 4.29 4.17 -3.95
N GLU A 225 4.09 4.09 -5.26
CA GLU A 225 2.79 3.75 -5.85
C GLU A 225 2.46 2.26 -5.70
N ARG A 226 3.48 1.40 -5.72
CA ARG A 226 3.31 -0.05 -5.52
C ARG A 226 2.92 -0.39 -4.09
N ALA A 227 3.45 0.32 -3.08
CA ALA A 227 3.06 0.17 -1.67
C ALA A 227 1.55 0.41 -1.41
N ARG A 228 0.87 1.11 -2.33
CA ARG A 228 -0.59 1.34 -2.26
C ARG A 228 -1.41 0.22 -2.88
N VAL A 229 -0.77 -0.75 -3.53
CA VAL A 229 -1.47 -1.90 -4.10
C VAL A 229 -1.55 -3.00 -3.04
N PRO A 230 -2.77 -3.44 -2.66
CA PRO A 230 -2.94 -4.55 -1.73
C PRO A 230 -2.18 -5.79 -2.20
N GLY A 231 -1.54 -6.50 -1.28
CA GLY A 231 -0.78 -7.72 -1.59
C GLY A 231 0.64 -7.48 -2.09
N ALA A 232 0.99 -6.26 -2.51
CA ALA A 232 2.34 -5.95 -2.96
C ALA A 232 3.39 -6.05 -1.84
N SER A 233 4.60 -6.43 -2.21
CA SER A 233 5.73 -6.68 -1.31
C SER A 233 7.01 -5.96 -1.71
N LEU A 234 7.02 -5.09 -2.75
CA LEU A 234 8.21 -4.33 -3.12
C LEU A 234 8.65 -3.31 -2.05
N LEU A 235 7.71 -2.61 -1.41
CA LEU A 235 7.96 -1.68 -0.31
C LEU A 235 7.06 -2.04 0.87
N LEU A 236 7.66 -2.48 1.97
CA LEU A 236 6.95 -2.94 3.17
C LEU A 236 7.30 -2.07 4.37
N SER A 237 6.35 -1.92 5.29
CA SER A 237 6.64 -1.41 6.63
C SER A 237 6.67 -2.57 7.64
N ALA A 238 7.63 -2.56 8.56
CA ALA A 238 7.73 -3.59 9.59
C ALA A 238 6.50 -3.58 10.51
N THR A 239 5.98 -2.40 10.87
CA THR A 239 4.75 -2.30 11.68
C THR A 239 3.52 -2.88 10.99
N ASP A 240 3.34 -2.66 9.67
CA ASP A 240 2.20 -3.25 8.95
C ASP A 240 2.33 -4.76 8.78
N LEU A 241 3.55 -5.28 8.62
CA LEU A 241 3.77 -6.72 8.57
C LEU A 241 3.37 -7.35 9.91
N LEU A 242 3.87 -6.81 11.03
CA LEU A 242 3.60 -7.36 12.35
C LEU A 242 2.14 -7.20 12.78
N ALA A 243 1.57 -5.99 12.68
CA ALA A 243 0.19 -5.70 13.12
C ALA A 243 -0.88 -6.48 12.33
N ARG A 244 -0.48 -7.13 11.24
CA ARG A 244 -1.33 -7.98 10.42
C ARG A 244 -1.35 -9.44 10.85
N HIS A 245 -0.30 -9.89 11.54
CA HIS A 245 -0.16 -11.27 11.99
C HIS A 245 -0.35 -11.42 13.49
N TRP A 246 -0.33 -10.32 14.25
CA TRP A 246 -0.55 -10.32 15.69
C TRP A 246 -1.54 -9.25 16.12
N ALA A 247 -2.41 -9.60 17.08
CA ALA A 247 -3.24 -8.68 17.84
C ALA A 247 -2.55 -8.37 19.17
N THR A 248 -2.41 -7.08 19.48
CA THR A 248 -1.90 -6.60 20.77
C THR A 248 -3.04 -6.10 21.67
N GLY A 249 -2.73 -5.80 22.92
CA GLY A 249 -3.64 -5.05 23.80
C GLY A 249 -3.71 -3.55 23.46
N GLN A 250 -2.87 -3.06 22.53
CA GLN A 250 -2.70 -1.65 22.21
C GLN A 250 -3.62 -1.20 21.08
N SER A 251 -3.85 0.11 20.96
CA SER A 251 -4.52 0.71 19.82
C SER A 251 -3.68 0.58 18.54
N ASN A 252 -4.35 0.64 17.38
CA ASN A 252 -3.66 0.59 16.09
C ASN A 252 -2.68 1.76 15.87
N LEU A 253 -2.83 2.85 16.64
CA LEU A 253 -1.91 3.98 16.62
C LEU A 253 -0.61 3.64 17.38
N GLU A 254 -0.74 3.04 18.56
CA GLU A 254 0.38 2.56 19.37
C GLU A 254 1.15 1.44 18.66
N ASP A 255 0.47 0.58 17.89
CA ASP A 255 1.12 -0.43 17.04
C ASP A 255 2.06 0.18 15.97
N GLN A 256 2.02 1.49 15.72
CA GLN A 256 3.02 2.16 14.86
C GLN A 256 4.36 2.41 15.57
N HIS A 257 4.45 2.20 16.87
CA HIS A 257 5.69 2.20 17.62
C HIS A 257 6.36 0.82 17.54
N LEU A 258 7.28 0.63 16.58
CA LEU A 258 7.84 -0.69 16.24
C LEU A 258 8.42 -1.45 17.45
N GLY A 259 9.16 -0.76 18.34
CA GLY A 259 9.71 -1.40 19.54
C GLY A 259 8.64 -1.86 20.54
N ALA A 260 7.51 -1.15 20.62
CA ALA A 260 6.41 -1.51 21.51
C ALA A 260 5.63 -2.70 20.96
N LEU A 261 5.37 -2.69 19.65
CA LEU A 261 4.74 -3.80 18.94
C LEU A 261 5.57 -5.08 19.06
N LEU A 262 6.90 -5.00 18.88
CA LEU A 262 7.79 -6.14 19.08
C LEU A 262 7.79 -6.62 20.53
N ALA A 263 7.76 -5.71 21.51
CA ALA A 263 7.70 -6.09 22.93
C ALA A 263 6.42 -6.85 23.29
N TRP A 264 5.30 -6.59 22.61
CA TRP A 264 4.08 -7.39 22.74
C TRP A 264 4.20 -8.79 22.15
N ILE A 265 4.90 -8.93 21.02
CA ILE A 265 4.99 -10.16 20.23
C ILE A 265 6.07 -11.10 20.78
N ASP A 266 7.26 -10.56 21.04
CA ASP A 266 8.45 -11.27 21.48
C ASP A 266 9.10 -10.47 22.63
N PRO A 267 8.47 -10.46 23.83
CA PRO A 267 8.95 -9.68 24.97
C PRO A 267 10.38 -10.10 25.37
N PRO A 268 11.24 -9.15 25.76
CA PRO A 268 12.59 -9.46 26.18
C PRO A 268 12.60 -10.40 27.39
N VAL A 269 13.63 -11.25 27.48
CA VAL A 269 13.80 -12.20 28.58
C VAL A 269 13.79 -11.46 29.92
N GLY A 270 12.97 -11.94 30.85
CA GLY A 270 12.82 -11.35 32.18
C GLY A 270 11.74 -10.27 32.30
N ALA A 271 11.07 -9.88 31.21
CA ALA A 271 9.87 -9.04 31.30
C ALA A 271 8.69 -9.83 31.91
N GLU A 272 7.96 -9.19 32.85
CA GLU A 272 6.79 -9.80 33.48
C GLU A 272 5.61 -9.92 32.50
N SER A 273 5.43 -8.92 31.63
CA SER A 273 4.46 -8.95 30.53
C SER A 273 4.91 -8.14 29.31
N GLY A 274 4.34 -8.46 28.14
CA GLY A 274 4.49 -7.67 26.92
C GLY A 274 3.92 -6.26 27.05
N ALA A 275 2.85 -6.07 27.84
CA ALA A 275 2.27 -4.76 28.11
C ALA A 275 3.26 -3.82 28.82
N GLU A 276 3.94 -4.31 29.85
CA GLU A 276 4.94 -3.53 30.58
C GLU A 276 6.21 -3.31 29.75
N ALA A 277 6.62 -4.31 28.96
CA ALA A 277 7.75 -4.16 28.06
C ALA A 277 7.46 -3.11 26.97
N ALA A 278 6.25 -3.09 26.43
CA ALA A 278 5.81 -2.10 25.46
C ALA A 278 5.72 -0.70 26.07
N LEU A 279 5.13 -0.56 27.26
CA LEU A 279 5.11 0.72 27.99
C LEU A 279 6.53 1.25 28.24
N ARG A 280 7.47 0.37 28.61
CA ARG A 280 8.88 0.73 28.78
C ARG A 280 9.52 1.14 27.46
N ALA A 281 9.19 0.50 26.34
CA ALA A 281 9.67 0.92 25.03
C ALA A 281 9.15 2.34 24.67
N GLU A 282 7.87 2.62 24.93
CA GLU A 282 7.26 3.91 24.57
C GLU A 282 7.73 5.08 25.44
N SER A 283 7.95 4.83 26.73
CA SER A 283 8.12 5.90 27.73
C SER A 283 9.41 5.83 28.55
N GLY A 284 10.14 4.72 28.46
CA GLY A 284 11.37 4.51 29.20
C GLY A 284 12.44 5.52 28.78
N ARG A 285 12.95 6.29 29.74
CA ARG A 285 14.02 7.26 29.54
C ARG A 285 15.27 6.88 30.33
N ASP A 286 16.43 7.20 29.79
CA ASP A 286 17.71 7.05 30.47
C ASP A 286 17.95 8.18 31.49
N ALA A 287 19.10 8.14 32.17
CA ALA A 287 19.49 9.15 33.15
C ALA A 287 19.68 10.56 32.56
N ALA A 288 19.88 10.66 31.23
CA ALA A 288 19.99 11.91 30.50
C ALA A 288 18.63 12.39 29.95
N GLY A 289 17.54 11.71 30.31
CA GLY A 289 16.19 12.04 29.88
C GLY A 289 15.89 11.68 28.42
N GLN A 290 16.69 10.84 27.78
CA GLN A 290 16.49 10.39 26.40
C GLN A 290 15.69 9.09 26.34
N LEU A 291 14.85 8.92 25.32
CA LEU A 291 14.12 7.66 25.13
C LEU A 291 15.08 6.49 24.88
N VAL A 292 14.87 5.39 25.61
CA VAL A 292 15.65 4.15 25.44
C VAL A 292 15.29 3.46 24.13
N CYS A 293 14.03 3.57 23.69
CA CYS A 293 13.58 3.15 22.37
C CYS A 293 13.07 4.38 21.61
N PRO A 294 13.90 4.99 20.75
CA PRO A 294 13.49 6.10 19.93
C PRO A 294 12.29 5.77 19.03
N PRO A 295 11.49 6.78 18.62
CA PRO A 295 10.45 6.58 17.63
C PRO A 295 10.99 5.96 16.34
N ALA A 296 10.21 5.07 15.73
CA ALA A 296 10.59 4.33 14.52
C ALA A 296 10.53 5.18 13.23
N GLY A 297 11.02 6.42 13.30
CA GLY A 297 11.14 7.40 12.22
C GLY A 297 9.82 7.74 11.49
N PRO A 298 9.85 8.72 10.58
CA PRO A 298 10.97 9.62 10.28
C PRO A 298 11.14 10.76 11.30
N ALA A 299 10.16 10.96 12.19
CA ALA A 299 10.27 11.96 13.26
C ALA A 299 11.17 11.48 14.41
N THR A 300 11.79 12.44 15.08
CA THR A 300 12.64 12.27 16.28
C THR A 300 11.90 12.68 17.56
N ASP A 301 12.46 12.33 18.72
CA ASP A 301 11.93 12.78 20.03
C ASP A 301 12.30 14.25 20.28
N PRO A 302 11.36 15.11 20.68
CA PRO A 302 11.66 16.51 20.96
C PRO A 302 12.74 16.73 22.04
N ALA A 303 12.89 15.82 23.01
CA ALA A 303 13.97 15.96 24.00
C ALA A 303 15.34 15.71 23.38
N PHE A 304 15.45 14.76 22.45
CA PHE A 304 16.66 14.54 21.65
C PHE A 304 16.98 15.76 20.78
N ASP A 305 15.98 16.28 20.07
CA ASP A 305 16.16 17.42 19.17
C ASP A 305 16.67 18.66 19.92
N ASN A 306 16.05 19.00 21.05
CA ASN A 306 16.35 20.22 21.78
C ASN A 306 17.59 20.11 22.66
N ALA A 307 17.81 18.97 23.32
CA ALA A 307 18.88 18.83 24.31
C ALA A 307 20.21 18.33 23.71
N LEU A 308 20.16 17.60 22.59
CA LEU A 308 21.34 16.97 22.01
C LEU A 308 21.63 17.45 20.59
N LEU A 309 20.65 17.36 19.69
CA LEU A 309 20.87 17.63 18.27
C LEU A 309 21.09 19.11 17.99
N ALA A 310 20.21 20.00 18.47
CA ALA A 310 20.32 21.44 18.23
C ALA A 310 21.65 22.03 18.75
N PRO A 311 22.11 21.74 19.98
CA PRO A 311 23.44 22.18 20.43
C PRO A 311 24.60 21.64 19.58
N ALA A 312 24.48 20.41 19.05
CA ALA A 312 25.51 19.84 18.18
C ALA A 312 25.56 20.53 16.81
N ILE A 313 24.40 20.90 16.26
CA ILE A 313 24.29 21.70 15.02
C ILE A 313 24.86 23.11 15.25
N ASP A 314 24.53 23.76 16.37
CA ASP A 314 25.08 25.09 16.70
C ASP A 314 26.62 25.06 16.81
N ALA A 315 27.17 23.99 17.41
CA ALA A 315 28.62 23.80 17.49
C ALA A 315 29.25 23.56 16.10
N TYR A 316 28.57 22.81 15.22
CA TYR A 316 29.00 22.61 13.84
C TYR A 316 28.99 23.92 13.04
N ASP A 317 27.94 24.72 13.15
CA ASP A 317 27.84 26.03 12.49
C ASP A 317 28.94 26.99 12.97
N LEU A 318 29.20 27.02 14.28
CA LEU A 318 30.28 27.83 14.85
C LEU A 318 31.66 27.38 14.35
N ALA A 319 31.91 26.07 14.29
CA ALA A 319 33.16 25.53 13.76
C ALA A 319 33.34 25.88 12.28
N ARG A 320 32.28 25.81 11.48
CA ARG A 320 32.29 26.19 10.06
C ARG A 320 32.60 27.68 9.88
N GLN A 321 32.00 28.55 10.70
CA GLN A 321 32.27 29.99 10.67
C GLN A 321 33.72 30.30 11.03
N ARG A 322 34.27 29.63 12.05
CA ARG A 322 35.67 29.81 12.46
C ARG A 322 36.65 29.33 11.40
N LEU A 323 36.38 28.21 10.75
CA LEU A 323 37.19 27.74 9.62
C LEU A 323 37.18 28.74 8.46
N ALA A 324 36.00 29.27 8.11
CA ALA A 324 35.88 30.27 7.05
C ALA A 324 36.60 31.60 7.37
N ALA A 325 36.80 31.91 8.66
CA ALA A 325 37.48 33.11 9.12
C ALA A 325 39.01 32.94 9.32
N ALA A 326 39.56 31.74 9.11
CA ALA A 326 41.00 31.51 9.25
C ALA A 326 41.79 32.23 8.15
N GLU A 327 42.81 33.00 8.53
CA GLU A 327 43.64 33.81 7.61
C GLU A 327 44.95 33.11 7.20
N ASP A 328 45.37 32.09 7.97
CA ASP A 328 46.60 31.33 7.77
C ASP A 328 46.33 29.81 7.78
N GLY A 329 47.26 29.05 7.19
CA GLY A 329 47.12 27.61 6.99
C GLY A 329 47.16 26.78 8.28
N GLU A 330 47.94 27.20 9.28
CA GLU A 330 48.05 26.48 10.56
C GLU A 330 46.74 26.60 11.34
N THR A 331 46.20 27.82 11.43
CA THR A 331 44.87 28.06 12.00
C THR A 331 43.78 27.31 11.23
N ALA A 332 43.83 27.30 9.89
CA ALA A 332 42.84 26.59 9.08
C ALA A 332 42.81 25.07 9.35
N ASP A 333 43.98 24.44 9.51
CA ASP A 333 44.09 23.01 9.82
C ASP A 333 43.50 22.69 11.21
N GLU A 334 43.79 23.51 12.23
CA GLU A 334 43.20 23.35 13.56
C GLU A 334 41.67 23.49 13.52
N ARG A 335 41.14 24.52 12.83
CA ARG A 335 39.69 24.74 12.69
C ARG A 335 39.01 23.65 11.88
N PHE A 336 39.70 23.08 10.90
CA PHE A 336 39.20 21.93 10.15
C PHE A 336 39.05 20.70 11.05
N GLY A 337 39.99 20.51 11.99
CA GLY A 337 39.88 19.50 13.05
C GLY A 337 38.66 19.71 13.95
N GLU A 338 38.38 20.95 14.36
CA GLU A 338 37.18 21.30 15.14
C GLU A 338 35.89 20.99 14.38
N LEU A 339 35.81 21.36 13.09
CA LEU A 339 34.66 21.07 12.23
C LEU A 339 34.42 19.57 12.08
N THR A 340 35.50 18.81 11.82
CA THR A 340 35.43 17.35 11.69
C THR A 340 34.94 16.70 12.98
N ALA A 341 35.39 17.20 14.14
CA ALA A 341 34.93 16.71 15.44
C ALA A 341 33.44 17.00 15.67
N ALA A 342 32.96 18.19 15.29
CA ALA A 342 31.54 18.56 15.38
C ALA A 342 30.66 17.70 14.46
N GLU A 343 31.11 17.46 13.21
CA GLU A 343 30.40 16.57 12.28
C GLU A 343 30.32 15.14 12.84
N ARG A 344 31.44 14.61 13.34
CA ARG A 344 31.47 13.28 13.96
C ARG A 344 30.50 13.18 15.13
N ARG A 345 30.40 14.22 15.96
CA ARG A 345 29.44 14.25 17.07
C ARG A 345 28.00 14.14 16.61
N ILE A 346 27.61 14.85 15.54
CA ILE A 346 26.27 14.74 14.95
C ILE A 346 26.05 13.33 14.39
N ARG A 347 27.03 12.78 13.67
CA ARG A 347 26.98 11.40 13.16
C ARG A 347 26.76 10.37 14.27
N GLU A 348 27.49 10.48 15.38
CA GLU A 348 27.34 9.60 16.55
C GLU A 348 25.94 9.71 17.17
N LEU A 349 25.41 10.93 17.32
CA LEU A 349 24.07 11.16 17.86
C LEU A 349 22.98 10.52 16.98
N LEU A 350 23.04 10.76 15.66
CA LEU A 350 22.06 10.22 14.72
C LEU A 350 22.19 8.70 14.56
N ALA A 351 23.42 8.16 14.62
CA ALA A 351 23.64 6.72 14.64
C ALA A 351 22.99 6.07 15.87
N ALA A 352 23.23 6.64 17.06
CA ALA A 352 22.63 6.16 18.31
C ALA A 352 21.09 6.26 18.28
N GLN A 353 20.55 7.31 17.66
CA GLN A 353 19.10 7.50 17.50
C GLN A 353 18.45 6.46 16.57
N MET A 354 19.11 6.10 15.46
CA MET A 354 18.54 5.19 14.45
C MET A 354 18.82 3.71 14.71
N ARG A 355 19.91 3.38 15.42
CA ARG A 355 20.35 1.99 15.61
C ARG A 355 19.30 1.09 16.28
N PRO A 356 18.59 1.52 17.36
CA PRO A 356 17.54 0.69 17.96
C PRO A 356 16.43 0.35 16.96
N THR A 357 16.03 1.32 16.13
CA THR A 357 15.02 1.11 15.08
C THR A 357 15.52 0.18 13.98
N TRP A 358 16.79 0.31 13.59
CA TRP A 358 17.43 -0.60 12.64
C TRP A 358 17.39 -2.06 13.13
N ASP A 359 17.83 -2.29 14.36
CA ASP A 359 17.84 -3.62 14.96
C ASP A 359 16.41 -4.18 15.10
N ALA A 360 15.44 -3.33 15.44
CA ALA A 360 14.03 -3.68 15.52
C ALA A 360 13.43 -4.09 14.16
N VAL A 361 13.80 -3.43 13.06
CA VAL A 361 13.34 -3.85 11.72
C VAL A 361 13.84 -5.27 11.40
N TRP A 362 15.11 -5.56 11.67
CA TRP A 362 15.65 -6.91 11.47
C TRP A 362 14.99 -7.95 12.38
N GLN A 363 14.73 -7.61 13.65
CA GLN A 363 13.97 -8.49 14.55
C GLN A 363 12.56 -8.75 14.02
N ALA A 364 11.87 -7.74 13.48
CA ALA A 364 10.56 -7.92 12.86
C ALA A 364 10.62 -8.89 11.67
N LEU A 365 11.65 -8.79 10.83
CA LEU A 365 11.88 -9.73 9.73
C LEU A 365 12.15 -11.15 10.25
N ASP A 366 12.94 -11.31 11.31
CA ASP A 366 13.19 -12.61 11.94
C ASP A 366 11.91 -13.24 12.49
N VAL A 367 11.09 -12.45 13.19
CA VAL A 367 9.77 -12.87 13.67
C VAL A 367 8.88 -13.34 12.51
N MET A 368 8.83 -12.58 11.42
CA MET A 368 8.05 -12.95 10.24
C MET A 368 8.58 -14.19 9.52
N ARG A 369 9.90 -14.40 9.50
CA ARG A 369 10.55 -15.56 8.87
C ARG A 369 10.31 -16.87 9.64
N LYS A 370 9.91 -16.81 10.92
CA LYS A 370 9.48 -17.99 11.68
C LYS A 370 8.15 -18.57 11.18
N LEU A 371 7.34 -17.79 10.45
CA LEU A 371 6.08 -18.25 9.87
C LEU A 371 6.31 -18.89 8.49
N PRO A 372 5.66 -20.01 8.17
CA PRO A 372 5.68 -20.57 6.82
C PRO A 372 5.03 -19.60 5.83
N GLU A 373 5.50 -19.60 4.57
CA GLU A 373 4.95 -18.76 3.51
C GLU A 373 3.56 -19.23 3.07
N GLY A 374 2.61 -18.29 2.97
CA GLY A 374 1.28 -18.59 2.44
C GLY A 374 1.35 -19.07 0.99
N VAL A 375 0.52 -20.06 0.65
CA VAL A 375 0.56 -20.76 -0.66
C VAL A 375 0.51 -19.80 -1.84
N ARG A 376 -0.28 -18.71 -1.75
CA ARG A 376 -0.47 -17.74 -2.84
C ARG A 376 0.40 -16.49 -2.71
N ALA A 377 1.26 -16.40 -1.70
CA ALA A 377 2.21 -15.28 -1.57
C ALA A 377 3.17 -15.22 -2.76
N GLY A 378 3.65 -16.37 -3.25
CA GLY A 378 4.51 -16.47 -4.43
C GLY A 378 3.84 -15.97 -5.72
N GLU A 379 2.55 -16.25 -5.92
CA GLU A 379 1.80 -15.73 -7.07
C GLU A 379 1.73 -14.19 -7.05
N ARG A 380 1.49 -13.61 -5.87
CA ARG A 380 1.50 -12.15 -5.69
C ARG A 380 2.90 -11.57 -5.90
N TRP A 381 3.94 -12.28 -5.46
CA TRP A 381 5.33 -11.89 -5.72
C TRP A 381 5.66 -11.88 -7.22
N THR A 382 5.18 -12.84 -8.00
CA THR A 382 5.32 -12.82 -9.46
C THR A 382 4.73 -11.54 -10.06
N ARG A 383 3.61 -11.02 -9.54
CA ARG A 383 3.06 -9.72 -9.98
C ARG A 383 3.97 -8.54 -9.62
N ASP A 384 4.64 -8.58 -8.46
CA ASP A 384 5.64 -7.58 -8.09
C ASP A 384 6.85 -7.62 -9.03
N ARG A 385 7.34 -8.82 -9.39
CA ARG A 385 8.40 -9.02 -10.38
C ARG A 385 8.03 -8.43 -11.74
N TRP A 386 6.80 -8.67 -12.22
CA TRP A 386 6.29 -8.02 -13.43
C TRP A 386 6.25 -6.50 -13.32
N SER A 387 5.88 -5.99 -12.14
CA SER A 387 5.80 -4.54 -11.89
C SER A 387 7.20 -3.90 -11.93
N TYR A 388 8.18 -4.51 -11.27
CA TYR A 388 9.58 -4.09 -11.29
C TYR A 388 10.17 -4.17 -12.69
N THR A 389 10.02 -5.31 -13.38
CA THR A 389 10.50 -5.55 -14.76
C THR A 389 9.94 -4.48 -15.70
N SER A 390 8.62 -4.26 -15.66
CA SER A 390 7.99 -3.23 -16.48
C SER A 390 8.56 -1.84 -16.20
N HIS A 391 8.87 -1.51 -14.93
CA HIS A 391 9.45 -0.21 -14.63
C HIS A 391 10.92 -0.09 -15.07
N ARG A 392 11.72 -1.15 -14.87
CA ARG A 392 13.10 -1.27 -15.38
C ARG A 392 13.13 -1.00 -16.88
N ASP A 393 12.24 -1.64 -17.65
CA ASP A 393 12.20 -1.51 -19.11
C ASP A 393 11.89 -0.07 -19.54
N ARG A 394 10.92 0.58 -18.87
CA ARG A 394 10.61 2.00 -19.10
C ARG A 394 11.80 2.90 -18.82
N VAL A 395 12.55 2.64 -17.74
CA VAL A 395 13.75 3.40 -17.39
C VAL A 395 14.85 3.19 -18.45
N ARG A 396 15.10 1.95 -18.86
CA ARG A 396 16.10 1.60 -19.89
C ARG A 396 15.74 2.17 -21.27
N ALA A 397 14.46 2.21 -21.62
CA ALA A 397 13.96 2.82 -22.84
C ALA A 397 14.06 4.36 -22.85
N GLY A 398 14.51 4.97 -21.75
CA GLY A 398 14.62 6.43 -21.66
C GLY A 398 13.26 7.13 -21.59
N GLU A 399 12.19 6.42 -21.21
CA GLU A 399 10.87 7.04 -21.08
C GLU A 399 10.89 8.22 -20.10
N PRO A 400 10.00 9.20 -20.27
CA PRO A 400 9.89 10.31 -19.33
C PRO A 400 9.55 9.84 -17.89
N PRO A 401 9.86 10.66 -16.88
CA PRO A 401 9.42 10.41 -15.50
C PRO A 401 7.90 10.25 -15.40
N GLN A 402 7.44 9.54 -14.36
CA GLN A 402 6.01 9.39 -14.10
C GLN A 402 5.36 10.78 -13.88
N PRO A 403 4.15 11.02 -14.42
CA PRO A 403 3.55 12.35 -14.40
C PRO A 403 3.32 12.88 -12.98
N ARG A 404 3.21 14.21 -12.82
CA ARG A 404 2.88 14.84 -11.52
C ARG A 404 1.48 14.48 -11.07
N GLN A 405 0.53 14.53 -12.00
CA GLN A 405 -0.88 14.23 -11.79
C GLN A 405 -1.28 13.08 -12.71
N ASP A 406 -2.11 12.18 -12.20
CA ASP A 406 -2.69 11.14 -13.03
C ASP A 406 -3.82 11.75 -13.88
N SER A 407 -3.91 11.32 -15.15
CA SER A 407 -5.11 11.57 -15.95
C SER A 407 -6.33 10.91 -15.29
N ALA A 408 -7.55 11.39 -15.57
CA ALA A 408 -8.76 10.82 -14.96
C ALA A 408 -8.91 9.31 -15.24
N VAL A 409 -8.64 8.88 -16.49
CA VAL A 409 -8.66 7.46 -16.85
C VAL A 409 -7.57 6.69 -16.11
N GLY A 410 -6.34 7.21 -16.05
CA GLY A 410 -5.24 6.57 -15.32
C GLY A 410 -5.55 6.43 -13.82
N ALA A 411 -6.12 7.45 -13.19
CA ALA A 411 -6.54 7.42 -11.80
C ALA A 411 -7.66 6.39 -11.56
N ALA A 412 -8.67 6.34 -12.45
CA ALA A 412 -9.76 5.37 -12.37
C ALA A 412 -9.27 3.92 -12.57
N GLN A 413 -8.36 3.69 -13.52
CA GLN A 413 -7.72 2.38 -13.74
C GLN A 413 -6.93 1.93 -12.51
N LYS A 414 -6.12 2.81 -11.91
CA LYS A 414 -5.38 2.52 -10.68
C LYS A 414 -6.31 2.19 -9.52
N LEU A 415 -7.42 2.92 -9.37
CA LEU A 415 -8.41 2.66 -8.31
C LEU A 415 -9.07 1.29 -8.52
N ALA A 416 -9.61 1.03 -9.71
CA ALA A 416 -10.26 -0.24 -10.04
C ALA A 416 -9.30 -1.45 -9.88
N SER A 417 -8.03 -1.27 -10.26
CA SER A 417 -6.99 -2.27 -10.03
C SER A 417 -6.76 -2.49 -8.53
N ARG A 418 -6.65 -1.44 -7.71
CA ARG A 418 -6.47 -1.57 -6.25
C ARG A 418 -7.66 -2.25 -5.56
N GLU A 419 -8.89 -1.96 -5.98
CA GLU A 419 -10.09 -2.63 -5.47
C GLU A 419 -10.08 -4.13 -5.82
N THR A 420 -9.70 -4.46 -7.06
CA THR A 420 -9.57 -5.85 -7.50
C THR A 420 -8.48 -6.60 -6.72
N GLU A 421 -7.31 -5.98 -6.53
CA GLU A 421 -6.22 -6.56 -5.75
C GLU A 421 -6.57 -6.65 -4.25
N GLN A 422 -7.36 -5.73 -3.70
CA GLN A 422 -7.86 -5.82 -2.32
C GLN A 422 -8.74 -7.06 -2.15
N ALA A 423 -9.75 -7.22 -3.01
CA ALA A 423 -10.65 -8.37 -2.98
C ALA A 423 -9.89 -9.68 -3.18
N ARG A 424 -8.91 -9.70 -4.10
CA ARG A 424 -8.07 -10.88 -4.32
C ARG A 424 -7.22 -11.20 -3.10
N LEU A 425 -6.54 -10.21 -2.52
CA LEU A 425 -5.73 -10.41 -1.32
C LEU A 425 -6.55 -11.02 -0.19
N GLU A 426 -7.71 -10.42 0.09
CA GLU A 426 -8.61 -10.87 1.14
C GLU A 426 -9.11 -12.31 0.94
N ALA A 427 -9.43 -12.67 -0.30
CA ALA A 427 -9.85 -14.03 -0.64
C ALA A 427 -8.70 -15.02 -0.49
N GLN A 428 -7.53 -14.71 -1.04
CA GLN A 428 -6.36 -15.59 -1.02
C GLN A 428 -5.88 -15.85 0.41
N GLU A 429 -5.92 -14.84 1.29
CA GLU A 429 -5.51 -15.01 2.69
C GLU A 429 -6.46 -15.86 3.50
N ALA A 430 -7.76 -15.71 3.28
CA ALA A 430 -8.73 -16.61 3.87
C ALA A 430 -8.51 -18.05 3.40
N LEU A 431 -8.17 -18.26 2.12
CA LEU A 431 -7.91 -19.60 1.58
C LEU A 431 -6.57 -20.20 2.05
N ASP A 432 -5.57 -19.37 2.30
CA ASP A 432 -4.24 -19.80 2.70
C ASP A 432 -4.12 -20.04 4.22
N ASP A 433 -4.99 -19.41 5.04
CA ASP A 433 -4.83 -19.39 6.50
C ASP A 433 -6.13 -19.70 7.27
N PRO A 434 -6.12 -20.76 8.11
CA PRO A 434 -7.29 -21.16 8.87
C PRO A 434 -7.79 -20.10 9.87
N LEU A 435 -6.93 -19.25 10.45
CA LEU A 435 -7.38 -18.19 11.37
C LEU A 435 -8.11 -17.07 10.62
N VAL A 436 -7.62 -16.72 9.42
CA VAL A 436 -8.29 -15.77 8.53
C VAL A 436 -9.61 -16.35 8.04
N MET A 437 -9.65 -17.63 7.65
CA MET A 437 -10.89 -18.32 7.27
C MET A 437 -11.90 -18.37 8.42
N ALA A 438 -11.46 -18.65 9.65
CA ALA A 438 -12.34 -18.68 10.82
C ALA A 438 -13.03 -17.32 11.02
N THR A 439 -12.32 -16.22 10.77
CA THR A 439 -12.89 -14.87 10.82
C THR A 439 -14.01 -14.70 9.79
N ARG A 440 -13.80 -15.17 8.55
CA ARG A 440 -14.82 -15.14 7.49
C ARG A 440 -16.02 -16.03 7.82
N ARG A 441 -15.79 -17.18 8.45
CA ARG A 441 -16.86 -18.08 8.91
C ARG A 441 -17.75 -17.44 9.97
N LEU A 442 -17.18 -16.80 10.99
CA LEU A 442 -17.96 -16.11 12.02
C LEU A 442 -18.71 -14.88 11.47
N ALA A 443 -18.19 -14.22 10.43
CA ALA A 443 -18.90 -13.17 9.72
C ALA A 443 -20.07 -13.71 8.86
N GLY A 444 -20.15 -15.03 8.66
CA GLY A 444 -21.12 -15.67 7.77
C GLY A 444 -20.77 -15.53 6.28
N GLU A 445 -19.53 -15.17 5.96
CA GLU A 445 -18.98 -15.02 4.60
C GLU A 445 -18.33 -16.32 4.08
N ALA A 446 -18.22 -17.33 4.94
CA ALA A 446 -17.77 -18.68 4.61
C ALA A 446 -18.44 -19.68 5.56
N PHE A 447 -18.41 -20.97 5.22
CA PHE A 447 -18.88 -22.04 6.10
C PHE A 447 -18.22 -23.37 5.76
N VAL A 448 -18.05 -24.22 6.77
CA VAL A 448 -17.64 -25.62 6.61
C VAL A 448 -18.86 -26.50 6.67
N SER A 449 -18.97 -27.45 5.75
CA SER A 449 -20.11 -28.35 5.66
C SER A 449 -19.68 -29.79 5.41
N GLU A 450 -20.49 -30.73 5.85
CA GLU A 450 -20.38 -32.15 5.50
C GLU A 450 -21.45 -32.51 4.46
N VAL A 451 -21.06 -33.25 3.42
CA VAL A 451 -21.96 -33.69 2.36
C VAL A 451 -22.77 -34.89 2.83
N VAL A 452 -24.09 -34.78 2.77
CA VAL A 452 -25.04 -35.80 3.24
C VAL A 452 -25.65 -36.57 2.07
N ASP A 453 -25.88 -35.89 0.96
CA ASP A 453 -26.49 -36.49 -0.23
C ASP A 453 -26.05 -35.76 -1.50
N VAL A 454 -25.99 -36.49 -2.61
CA VAL A 454 -25.57 -35.98 -3.92
C VAL A 454 -26.47 -36.57 -4.99
N GLU A 455 -27.32 -35.71 -5.56
CA GLU A 455 -28.21 -36.07 -6.66
C GLU A 455 -27.66 -35.50 -7.97
N MET A 456 -27.39 -36.38 -8.94
CA MET A 456 -26.98 -35.94 -10.27
C MET A 456 -28.16 -35.33 -11.02
N ALA A 457 -28.01 -34.07 -11.43
CA ALA A 457 -28.96 -33.38 -12.30
C ALA A 457 -28.24 -32.73 -13.49
N TRP A 458 -28.99 -32.29 -14.50
CA TRP A 458 -28.47 -31.69 -15.74
C TRP A 458 -29.20 -30.39 -16.08
N SER A 459 -28.48 -29.46 -16.70
CA SER A 459 -29.07 -28.21 -17.21
C SER A 459 -30.00 -28.46 -18.39
N GLU A 460 -31.08 -27.70 -18.49
CA GLU A 460 -31.96 -27.71 -19.66
C GLU A 460 -31.28 -27.03 -20.87
N GLY A 461 -31.28 -27.67 -22.04
CA GLY A 461 -30.73 -27.11 -23.27
C GLY A 461 -30.33 -28.16 -24.32
N LYS A 462 -29.97 -27.70 -25.53
CA LYS A 462 -29.57 -28.58 -26.66
C LYS A 462 -28.34 -29.45 -26.35
N ARG A 463 -27.48 -29.03 -25.42
CA ARG A 463 -26.34 -29.79 -24.89
C ARG A 463 -26.40 -29.73 -23.36
N PRO A 464 -27.10 -30.68 -22.71
CA PRO A 464 -27.22 -30.70 -21.25
C PRO A 464 -25.86 -30.82 -20.59
N SER A 465 -25.61 -29.99 -19.58
CA SER A 465 -24.38 -29.99 -18.80
C SER A 465 -24.67 -30.41 -17.36
N PRO A 466 -23.77 -31.14 -16.68
CA PRO A 466 -24.00 -31.58 -15.30
C PRO A 466 -24.26 -30.41 -14.35
N ARG A 467 -25.23 -30.58 -13.44
CA ARG A 467 -25.68 -29.65 -12.39
C ARG A 467 -26.06 -30.41 -11.12
N PRO A 468 -25.15 -31.19 -10.51
CA PRO A 468 -25.49 -32.00 -9.34
C PRO A 468 -25.97 -31.11 -8.19
N LEU A 469 -26.99 -31.61 -7.49
CA LEU A 469 -27.51 -31.06 -6.25
C LEU A 469 -26.82 -31.76 -5.10
N VAL A 470 -26.18 -30.98 -4.25
CA VAL A 470 -25.40 -31.45 -3.11
C VAL A 470 -26.11 -30.96 -1.87
N THR A 471 -26.64 -31.90 -1.08
CA THR A 471 -27.22 -31.60 0.23
C THR A 471 -26.10 -31.66 1.26
N VAL A 472 -25.89 -30.56 1.97
CA VAL A 472 -24.84 -30.44 2.98
C VAL A 472 -25.43 -30.06 4.33
N THR A 473 -24.76 -30.45 5.42
CA THR A 473 -25.07 -30.01 6.78
C THR A 473 -23.95 -29.12 7.31
N THR A 474 -24.29 -28.05 8.03
CA THR A 474 -23.31 -27.11 8.60
C THR A 474 -23.78 -26.57 9.95
N ASP A 475 -22.83 -26.38 10.86
CA ASP A 475 -23.03 -25.70 12.14
C ASP A 475 -22.80 -24.18 12.04
N ASP A 476 -22.23 -23.71 10.92
CA ASP A 476 -22.01 -22.29 10.69
C ASP A 476 -23.33 -21.59 10.29
N LEU A 477 -23.32 -20.25 10.38
CA LEU A 477 -24.47 -19.40 10.03
C LEU A 477 -24.15 -18.53 8.80
N PRO A 478 -24.02 -19.12 7.59
CA PRO A 478 -23.70 -18.35 6.40
C PRO A 478 -24.86 -17.43 6.01
N GLN A 479 -24.54 -16.22 5.56
CA GLN A 479 -25.49 -15.18 5.17
C GLN A 479 -26.02 -15.41 3.74
N LEU A 480 -26.67 -16.54 3.51
CA LEU A 480 -27.16 -16.94 2.18
C LEU A 480 -28.54 -16.36 1.87
N GLY A 481 -28.64 -15.60 0.78
CA GLY A 481 -29.88 -15.26 0.08
C GLY A 481 -30.24 -16.27 -1.01
N GLY A 482 -31.50 -16.28 -1.45
CA GLY A 482 -31.95 -17.17 -2.53
C GLY A 482 -31.19 -16.95 -3.84
N GLY A 483 -30.61 -18.02 -4.41
CA GLY A 483 -29.83 -17.96 -5.66
C GLY A 483 -28.42 -17.39 -5.53
N GLU A 484 -27.92 -17.19 -4.31
CA GLU A 484 -26.56 -16.70 -4.07
C GLU A 484 -25.51 -17.74 -4.45
N LYS A 485 -24.35 -17.26 -4.93
CA LYS A 485 -23.24 -18.12 -5.34
C LYS A 485 -22.30 -18.39 -4.17
N VAL A 486 -21.86 -19.63 -4.08
CA VAL A 486 -20.82 -20.07 -3.15
C VAL A 486 -19.69 -20.72 -3.94
N HIS A 487 -18.49 -20.71 -3.37
CA HIS A 487 -17.27 -21.15 -4.02
C HIS A 487 -16.51 -22.12 -3.12
N ARG A 488 -15.93 -23.17 -3.70
CA ARG A 488 -14.98 -24.07 -3.02
C ARG A 488 -13.71 -24.20 -3.86
N SER A 489 -12.61 -24.58 -3.22
CA SER A 489 -11.36 -24.87 -3.92
C SER A 489 -11.30 -26.36 -4.23
N VAL A 490 -11.08 -26.72 -5.50
CA VAL A 490 -10.86 -28.09 -5.99
C VAL A 490 -9.54 -28.10 -6.74
N ASP A 491 -8.55 -28.82 -6.24
CA ASP A 491 -7.18 -28.84 -6.78
C ASP A 491 -6.60 -27.44 -7.05
N GLY A 492 -6.86 -26.51 -6.12
CA GLY A 492 -6.42 -25.12 -6.20
C GLY A 492 -7.28 -24.22 -7.11
N LYS A 493 -8.24 -24.76 -7.85
CA LYS A 493 -9.14 -24.01 -8.74
C LYS A 493 -10.47 -23.71 -8.07
N SER A 494 -11.05 -22.55 -8.37
CA SER A 494 -12.36 -22.18 -7.84
C SER A 494 -13.47 -22.94 -8.58
N GLN A 495 -14.32 -23.63 -7.82
CA GLN A 495 -15.57 -24.21 -8.28
C GLN A 495 -16.74 -23.53 -7.59
N SER A 496 -17.75 -23.13 -8.37
CA SER A 496 -18.94 -22.43 -7.90
C SER A 496 -20.14 -23.38 -7.79
N ALA A 497 -20.98 -23.10 -6.81
CA ALA A 497 -22.32 -23.64 -6.67
C ALA A 497 -23.33 -22.51 -6.39
N GLU A 498 -24.61 -22.76 -6.66
CA GLU A 498 -25.71 -21.85 -6.36
C GLU A 498 -26.51 -22.39 -5.17
N PHE A 499 -26.84 -21.54 -4.22
CA PHE A 499 -27.73 -21.87 -3.13
C PHE A 499 -29.17 -22.01 -3.64
N VAL A 500 -29.75 -23.20 -3.46
CA VAL A 500 -31.11 -23.53 -3.90
C VAL A 500 -32.11 -23.26 -2.78
N GLU A 501 -31.95 -23.95 -1.65
CA GLU A 501 -32.86 -23.82 -0.51
C GLU A 501 -32.24 -24.29 0.81
N ARG A 502 -32.92 -23.93 1.91
CA ARG A 502 -32.61 -24.39 3.27
C ARG A 502 -33.70 -25.38 3.69
N VAL A 503 -33.31 -26.63 3.93
CA VAL A 503 -34.24 -27.76 4.17
C VAL A 503 -34.57 -27.91 5.68
N GLY A 504 -34.02 -27.04 6.54
CA GLY A 504 -34.17 -27.10 8.00
C GLY A 504 -33.06 -27.92 8.66
N GLY A 505 -32.91 -27.79 9.99
CA GLY A 505 -31.91 -28.55 10.75
C GLY A 505 -30.46 -28.34 10.31
N GLY A 506 -30.09 -27.12 9.87
CA GLY A 506 -28.74 -26.81 9.40
C GLY A 506 -28.39 -27.38 8.02
N ARG A 507 -29.36 -27.92 7.27
CA ARG A 507 -29.15 -28.47 5.92
C ARG A 507 -29.37 -27.43 4.82
N LEU A 508 -28.46 -27.43 3.84
CA LEU A 508 -28.45 -26.55 2.68
C LEU A 508 -28.38 -27.41 1.41
N VAL A 509 -29.11 -27.01 0.36
CA VAL A 509 -28.99 -27.62 -0.96
C VAL A 509 -28.23 -26.67 -1.88
N LEU A 510 -27.12 -27.16 -2.43
CA LEU A 510 -26.23 -26.41 -3.32
C LEU A 510 -26.20 -27.07 -4.70
N ARG A 511 -26.37 -26.29 -5.76
CA ARG A 511 -26.26 -26.76 -7.14
C ARG A 511 -24.89 -26.42 -7.70
N VAL A 512 -24.04 -27.40 -7.99
CA VAL A 512 -22.73 -27.13 -8.61
C VAL A 512 -22.91 -26.65 -10.05
N VAL A 513 -22.27 -25.54 -10.42
CA VAL A 513 -22.51 -24.88 -11.73
C VAL A 513 -21.33 -24.93 -12.70
N ASN A 514 -20.10 -25.13 -12.21
CA ASN A 514 -18.90 -25.17 -13.06
C ASN A 514 -17.87 -26.18 -12.53
N GLY A 515 -16.66 -26.20 -13.12
CA GLY A 515 -15.53 -26.99 -12.59
C GLY A 515 -15.58 -28.51 -12.83
N MET A 516 -16.58 -29.02 -13.56
CA MET A 516 -16.79 -30.46 -13.79
C MET A 516 -16.20 -31.00 -15.11
N GLY A 517 -15.31 -30.25 -15.76
CA GLY A 517 -14.79 -30.59 -17.09
C GLY A 517 -15.72 -30.17 -18.24
N ARG A 518 -15.36 -30.59 -19.47
CA ARG A 518 -16.09 -30.25 -20.71
C ARG A 518 -16.94 -31.41 -21.24
N SER A 519 -16.81 -32.60 -20.66
CA SER A 519 -17.53 -33.82 -21.02
C SER A 519 -18.93 -33.87 -20.38
N LYS A 520 -19.76 -34.79 -20.90
CA LYS A 520 -21.08 -35.08 -20.31
C LYS A 520 -20.95 -35.74 -18.93
N GLU A 521 -19.91 -36.54 -18.75
CA GLU A 521 -19.52 -37.11 -17.45
C GLU A 521 -18.60 -36.12 -16.73
N PRO A 522 -18.89 -35.79 -15.46
CA PRO A 522 -18.01 -34.95 -14.65
C PRO A 522 -16.60 -35.55 -14.53
N ALA A 523 -15.59 -34.69 -14.49
CA ALA A 523 -14.23 -35.14 -14.21
C ALA A 523 -14.14 -35.80 -12.81
N PRO A 524 -13.33 -36.85 -12.63
CA PRO A 524 -13.12 -37.47 -11.31
C PRO A 524 -12.72 -36.42 -10.25
N GLY A 525 -13.30 -36.51 -9.05
CA GLY A 525 -13.06 -35.56 -7.95
C GLY A 525 -13.75 -34.19 -8.08
N SER A 526 -14.41 -33.90 -9.21
CA SER A 526 -15.07 -32.60 -9.42
C SER A 526 -16.46 -32.47 -8.78
N VAL A 527 -17.11 -33.60 -8.47
CA VAL A 527 -18.39 -33.67 -7.75
C VAL A 527 -18.08 -34.15 -6.33
N PRO A 528 -18.63 -33.52 -5.29
CA PRO A 528 -18.47 -34.01 -3.92
C PRO A 528 -19.00 -35.45 -3.74
N GLU A 529 -18.43 -36.17 -2.79
CA GLU A 529 -18.93 -37.46 -2.32
C GLU A 529 -19.58 -37.33 -0.93
N VAL A 530 -20.46 -38.26 -0.59
CA VAL A 530 -21.10 -38.30 0.73
C VAL A 530 -20.03 -38.51 1.81
N GLY A 531 -20.06 -37.69 2.87
CA GLY A 531 -19.04 -37.65 3.91
C GLY A 531 -17.92 -36.62 3.67
N ASP A 532 -17.84 -36.02 2.47
CA ASP A 532 -16.85 -34.98 2.21
C ASP A 532 -17.06 -33.77 3.11
N ARG A 533 -15.96 -33.27 3.69
CA ARG A 533 -15.95 -32.03 4.46
C ARG A 533 -15.39 -30.90 3.61
N ILE A 534 -16.24 -29.93 3.28
CA ILE A 534 -15.94 -28.86 2.33
C ILE A 534 -16.04 -27.50 3.00
N CYS A 535 -15.07 -26.65 2.75
CA CYS A 535 -15.16 -25.22 3.04
C CYS A 535 -15.71 -24.47 1.83
N TRP A 536 -16.87 -23.83 2.00
CA TRP A 536 -17.50 -22.95 1.04
C TRP A 536 -17.28 -21.49 1.43
N THR A 537 -17.12 -20.62 0.43
CA THR A 537 -16.98 -19.17 0.60
C THR A 537 -18.05 -18.45 -0.20
N LEU A 538 -18.59 -17.35 0.32
CA LEU A 538 -19.54 -16.49 -0.39
C LEU A 538 -18.83 -15.46 -1.27
N PHE A 539 -17.50 -15.36 -1.15
CA PHE A 539 -16.65 -14.54 -2.01
C PHE A 539 -15.96 -15.39 -3.09
N GLU A 540 -15.72 -14.75 -4.24
CA GLU A 540 -14.96 -15.33 -5.34
C GLU A 540 -13.47 -15.45 -4.98
N HIS A 541 -12.81 -16.52 -5.40
CA HIS A 541 -11.38 -16.73 -5.14
C HIS A 541 -10.48 -15.91 -6.07
N GLU A 542 -11.00 -15.59 -7.26
CA GLU A 542 -10.35 -14.78 -8.29
C GLU A 542 -11.32 -13.71 -8.79
N PRO A 543 -11.49 -12.61 -8.04
CA PRO A 543 -12.38 -11.54 -8.45
C PRO A 543 -11.92 -10.95 -9.78
N ARG A 544 -12.89 -10.74 -10.67
CA ARG A 544 -12.65 -10.13 -11.99
C ARG A 544 -12.62 -8.61 -11.89
N GLY A 545 -11.82 -7.99 -12.77
CA GLY A 545 -11.76 -6.55 -12.90
C GLY A 545 -13.10 -5.95 -13.33
N GLY A 546 -13.28 -4.66 -13.02
CA GLY A 546 -14.45 -3.88 -13.40
C GLY A 546 -14.62 -3.71 -14.91
N ALA A 547 -15.69 -3.01 -15.30
CA ALA A 547 -15.97 -2.73 -16.71
C ALA A 547 -14.81 -2.01 -17.40
N GLN A 548 -14.67 -2.22 -18.70
CA GLN A 548 -13.68 -1.53 -19.50
C GLN A 548 -13.95 -0.02 -19.47
N LEU A 549 -12.91 0.76 -19.17
CA LEU A 549 -12.96 2.22 -19.19
C LEU A 549 -12.83 2.71 -20.64
N PRO A 550 -13.41 3.89 -20.98
CA PRO A 550 -13.33 4.46 -22.32
C PRO A 550 -11.87 4.81 -22.67
N ASP A 551 -11.60 4.90 -23.97
CA ASP A 551 -10.31 5.37 -24.47
C ASP A 551 -10.10 6.86 -24.10
N PRO A 552 -8.85 7.36 -24.02
CA PRO A 552 -8.57 8.76 -23.64
C PRO A 552 -9.33 9.79 -24.50
N GLU A 553 -9.48 9.51 -25.79
CA GLU A 553 -10.21 10.34 -26.76
C GLU A 553 -11.72 10.38 -26.50
N GLU A 554 -12.27 9.34 -25.88
CA GLU A 554 -13.69 9.21 -25.52
C GLU A 554 -13.95 9.65 -24.06
N THR A 555 -12.92 10.14 -23.37
CA THR A 555 -13.05 10.63 -22.00
C THR A 555 -13.90 11.90 -21.99
N PRO A 556 -14.99 11.98 -21.20
CA PRO A 556 -15.82 13.17 -21.16
C PRO A 556 -15.01 14.44 -20.89
N TRP A 557 -15.37 15.56 -21.53
CA TRP A 557 -14.68 16.85 -21.39
C TRP A 557 -14.55 17.33 -19.92
N THR A 558 -15.47 16.89 -19.06
CA THR A 558 -15.46 17.14 -17.61
C THR A 558 -14.33 16.43 -16.86
N HIS A 559 -13.66 15.46 -17.49
CA HIS A 559 -12.62 14.60 -16.90
C HIS A 559 -11.30 14.60 -17.70
N GLY A 560 -11.32 14.94 -18.99
CA GLY A 560 -10.11 15.05 -19.82
C GLY A 560 -9.46 16.44 -19.87
N GLY A 561 -10.18 17.48 -19.41
CA GLY A 561 -9.80 18.88 -19.68
C GLY A 561 -10.01 19.24 -21.17
N PRO A 562 -10.15 20.52 -21.53
CA PRO A 562 -10.12 20.90 -22.94
C PRO A 562 -8.72 20.59 -23.50
N PRO A 563 -8.60 20.03 -24.72
CA PRO A 563 -7.30 19.89 -25.37
C PRO A 563 -6.67 21.28 -25.52
N ASP A 564 -5.39 21.43 -25.19
CA ASP A 564 -4.59 22.62 -25.49
C ASP A 564 -4.39 22.73 -27.01
N ALA A 565 -5.44 23.14 -27.72
CA ALA A 565 -5.37 23.46 -29.13
C ALA A 565 -4.76 24.86 -29.28
N ALA A 566 -3.58 24.95 -29.89
CA ALA A 566 -3.14 26.20 -30.49
C ALA A 566 -4.16 26.62 -31.59
N PRO A 567 -4.23 27.91 -31.96
CA PRO A 567 -5.21 28.43 -32.93
C PRO A 567 -5.23 27.74 -34.30
N ASP A 568 -4.22 26.92 -34.61
CA ASP A 568 -4.05 26.27 -35.92
C ASP A 568 -4.15 24.72 -35.86
N GLY A 569 -4.68 24.13 -34.78
CA GLY A 569 -4.99 22.69 -34.73
C GLY A 569 -3.78 21.76 -34.65
N VAL A 570 -2.59 22.30 -34.38
CA VAL A 570 -1.39 21.51 -34.09
C VAL A 570 -1.36 21.18 -32.59
N LEU A 571 -1.27 19.89 -32.25
CA LEU A 571 -1.01 19.44 -30.88
C LEU A 571 0.34 20.02 -30.45
N LEU A 572 0.32 20.96 -29.50
CA LEU A 572 1.54 21.41 -28.86
C LEU A 572 2.09 20.24 -28.03
N PRO A 573 3.42 20.00 -28.01
CA PRO A 573 4.00 19.14 -26.99
C PRO A 573 3.54 19.62 -25.62
N GLU A 574 3.14 18.69 -24.74
CA GLU A 574 2.74 19.02 -23.37
C GLU A 574 3.77 19.97 -22.78
N ARG A 575 3.32 21.18 -22.40
CA ARG A 575 4.21 22.15 -21.79
C ARG A 575 4.71 21.53 -20.49
N PRO A 576 6.03 21.57 -20.21
CA PRO A 576 6.52 21.12 -18.92
C PRO A 576 5.80 21.89 -17.83
N ASP A 577 5.21 21.15 -16.89
CA ASP A 577 4.45 21.72 -15.78
C ASP A 577 5.28 22.78 -15.03
N PRO A 578 4.64 23.89 -14.59
CA PRO A 578 5.31 24.89 -13.77
C PRO A 578 5.80 24.29 -12.45
N VAL A 579 6.95 24.77 -11.99
CA VAL A 579 7.58 24.38 -10.72
C VAL A 579 6.63 24.69 -9.54
N THR A 580 6.36 23.71 -8.69
CA THR A 580 5.55 23.90 -7.47
C THR A 580 6.44 24.13 -6.23
N PRO A 581 5.94 24.72 -5.13
CA PRO A 581 6.71 24.88 -3.89
C PRO A 581 7.29 23.57 -3.33
N GLU A 582 6.69 22.43 -3.69
CA GLU A 582 7.12 21.09 -3.29
C GLU A 582 8.36 20.60 -4.06
N ASP A 583 8.67 21.23 -5.20
CA ASP A 583 9.89 21.02 -5.99
C ASP A 583 11.09 21.80 -5.42
N LEU A 584 10.89 22.61 -4.38
CA LEU A 584 11.93 23.45 -3.75
C LEU A 584 12.51 22.87 -2.46
N LEU A 585 12.25 21.60 -2.15
CA LEU A 585 12.91 20.90 -1.03
C LEU A 585 14.43 20.93 -1.12
#